data_AF-A0A7C9EV76-F1
#
_entry.id   AF-A0A7C9EV76-F1
#
_cell.length_a   1.000
_cell.length_b   1.000
_cell.length_c   1.000
_cell.angle_alpha   90.00
_cell.angle_beta   90.00
_cell.angle_gamma   90.00
#
_symmetry.space_group_name_H-M   'P 1'
#
loop_
_entity.id
_entity.type
_entity.pdbx_description
1 polymer ?
#
loop_
_entity_poly.entity_id
_entity_poly.type
_entity_poly.pdbx_seq_one_letter_code
_entity_poly.pdbx_strand_id
1 'polypeptide(L)'
;MGEEGQGDMVVSATNPVTWEEIELSESYLVSGMFEEAGTLASSILTRINMYKHVENRGEILLHDMMTSAGMVLVQSWKESGRTSNLLGDIENYFGSVVAIPIQVILTGACVQVASGHSSGVRAFLENFLSKWKFDDEKHYAVPLPAAEKTDLELCNGCPKLEVDEYLEI
;
A
#
# COMPACT_ATOMS: atom_id res chain seq x y z
N MET A 1 11.41 -51.06 -3.66
CA MET A 1 11.32 -50.33 -2.37
C MET A 1 12.58 -49.50 -2.26
N GLY A 2 12.59 -48.19 -2.37
CA GLY A 2 11.57 -47.20 -2.67
C GLY A 2 12.28 -45.97 -3.25
N GLU A 3 11.59 -45.26 -4.13
CA GLU A 3 11.97 -43.94 -4.61
C GLU A 3 11.87 -42.95 -3.45
N GLU A 4 12.81 -42.02 -3.31
CA GLU A 4 12.49 -40.67 -2.84
C GLU A 4 13.29 -39.67 -3.67
N GLY A 5 12.57 -39.06 -4.62
CA GLY A 5 13.01 -37.87 -5.32
C GLY A 5 13.10 -36.72 -4.34
N GLN A 6 14.27 -36.09 -4.29
CA GLN A 6 14.46 -34.85 -3.55
C GLN A 6 13.84 -33.73 -4.37
N GLY A 7 12.60 -33.39 -4.00
CA GLY A 7 11.82 -32.32 -4.59
C GLY A 7 12.54 -30.99 -4.49
N ASP A 8 12.70 -30.39 -5.65
CA ASP A 8 13.18 -29.04 -5.91
C ASP A 8 12.33 -28.03 -5.10
N MET A 9 12.94 -27.33 -4.14
CA MET A 9 12.38 -26.10 -3.61
C MET A 9 13.22 -24.95 -4.16
N VAL A 10 13.01 -24.66 -5.44
CA VAL A 10 13.35 -23.36 -6.00
C VAL A 10 12.47 -22.35 -5.27
N VAL A 11 12.98 -21.82 -4.16
CA VAL A 11 12.59 -20.49 -3.72
C VAL A 11 13.02 -19.59 -4.88
N SER A 12 12.09 -19.29 -5.77
CA SER A 12 12.28 -18.26 -6.79
C SER A 12 12.73 -17.04 -6.00
N ALA A 13 13.99 -16.65 -6.19
CA ALA A 13 14.52 -15.42 -5.63
C ALA A 13 13.77 -14.29 -6.34
N THR A 14 12.59 -13.95 -5.83
CA THR A 14 11.87 -12.76 -6.25
C THR A 14 12.74 -11.59 -5.84
N ASN A 15 13.35 -10.97 -6.85
CA ASN A 15 14.35 -9.93 -6.68
C ASN A 15 13.79 -8.77 -5.83
N PRO A 16 14.67 -7.97 -5.20
CA PRO A 16 14.31 -6.65 -4.69
C PRO A 16 13.46 -5.88 -5.70
N VAL A 17 12.39 -5.20 -5.26
CA VAL A 17 11.68 -4.24 -6.12
C VAL A 17 12.62 -3.11 -6.51
N THR A 18 12.57 -2.67 -7.76
CA THR A 18 13.36 -1.55 -8.25
C THR A 18 12.48 -0.45 -8.84
N TRP A 19 13.04 0.75 -8.98
CA TRP A 19 12.33 1.88 -9.59
C TRP A 19 12.03 1.62 -11.07
N GLU A 20 12.88 0.89 -11.79
CA GLU A 20 12.65 0.56 -13.20
C GLU A 20 11.37 -0.26 -13.41
N GLU A 21 10.99 -1.11 -12.45
CA GLU A 21 9.73 -1.86 -12.51
C GLU A 21 8.51 -0.94 -12.37
N ILE A 22 8.63 0.10 -11.52
CA ILE A 22 7.57 1.11 -11.33
C ILE A 22 7.46 1.97 -12.59
N GLU A 23 8.57 2.46 -13.13
CA GLU A 23 8.62 3.23 -14.38
C GLU A 23 8.04 2.44 -15.57
N LEU A 24 8.29 1.13 -15.63
CA LEU A 24 7.69 0.25 -16.63
C LEU A 24 6.17 0.14 -16.43
N SER A 25 5.72 0.02 -15.19
CA SER A 25 4.29 -0.02 -14.84
C SER A 25 3.58 1.28 -15.22
N GLU A 26 4.20 2.43 -14.97
CA GLU A 26 3.73 3.74 -15.40
C GLU A 26 3.71 3.85 -16.93
N SER A 27 4.73 3.34 -17.61
CA SER A 27 4.79 3.32 -19.08
C SER A 27 3.63 2.54 -19.69
N TYR A 28 3.26 1.39 -19.10
CA TYR A 28 2.05 0.66 -19.51
C TYR A 28 0.79 1.48 -19.29
N LEU A 29 0.66 2.14 -18.14
CA LEU A 29 -0.50 2.99 -17.82
C LEU A 29 -0.67 4.13 -18.84
N VAL A 30 0.41 4.88 -19.12
CA VAL A 30 0.39 5.99 -20.09
C VAL A 30 0.13 5.49 -21.51
N SER A 31 0.51 4.25 -21.83
CA SER A 31 0.28 3.63 -23.14
C SER A 31 -1.11 3.01 -23.30
N GLY A 32 -1.98 3.07 -22.29
CA GLY A 32 -3.32 2.48 -22.32
C GLY A 32 -3.36 0.96 -22.06
N MET A 33 -2.23 0.37 -21.65
CA MET A 33 -2.11 -1.04 -21.27
C MET A 33 -2.48 -1.23 -19.79
N PHE A 34 -3.75 -0.97 -19.47
CA PHE A 34 -4.22 -0.87 -18.08
C PHE A 34 -4.17 -2.20 -17.32
N GLU A 35 -4.38 -3.33 -18.00
CA GLU A 35 -4.33 -4.65 -17.37
C GLU A 35 -2.89 -5.02 -16.98
N GLU A 36 -1.93 -4.76 -17.86
CA GLU A 36 -0.50 -4.96 -17.61
C GLU A 36 0.03 -4.01 -16.55
N ALA A 37 -0.36 -2.73 -16.62
CA ALA A 37 -0.03 -1.72 -15.62
C ALA A 37 -0.50 -2.16 -14.22
N GLY A 38 -1.79 -2.51 -14.09
CA GLY A 38 -2.35 -2.95 -12.83
C GLY A 38 -1.74 -4.27 -12.32
N THR A 39 -1.47 -5.23 -13.21
CA THR A 39 -0.83 -6.50 -12.85
C THR A 39 0.58 -6.27 -12.31
N LEU A 40 1.38 -5.44 -12.98
CA LEU A 40 2.74 -5.14 -12.53
C LEU A 40 2.74 -4.34 -11.23
N ALA A 41 1.90 -3.30 -11.11
CA ALA A 41 1.77 -2.51 -9.89
C ALA A 41 1.36 -3.35 -8.68
N SER A 42 0.37 -4.23 -8.84
CA SER A 42 -0.07 -5.12 -7.76
C SER A 42 1.00 -6.13 -7.34
N SER A 43 1.79 -6.64 -8.30
CA SER A 43 2.95 -7.51 -8.04
C SER A 43 4.04 -6.77 -7.25
N ILE A 44 4.35 -5.53 -7.63
CA ILE A 44 5.29 -4.65 -6.92
C ILE A 44 4.84 -4.43 -5.48
N LEU A 45 3.58 -4.04 -5.26
CA LEU A 45 3.03 -3.80 -3.92
C LEU A 45 3.07 -5.06 -3.05
N THR A 46 2.71 -6.22 -3.62
CA THR A 46 2.77 -7.51 -2.92
C THR A 46 4.20 -7.82 -2.47
N ARG A 47 5.19 -7.65 -3.37
CA ARG A 47 6.60 -7.87 -3.05
C ARG A 47 7.09 -6.89 -1.99
N ILE A 48 6.81 -5.59 -2.14
CA ILE A 48 7.13 -4.59 -1.12
C ILE A 48 6.59 -5.05 0.24
N ASN A 49 5.30 -5.44 0.31
CA ASN A 49 4.67 -5.89 1.54
C ASN A 49 5.33 -7.13 2.16
N MET A 50 5.78 -8.10 1.35
CA MET A 50 6.48 -9.29 1.84
C MET A 50 7.88 -8.97 2.38
N TYR A 51 8.57 -7.98 1.81
CA TYR A 51 9.98 -7.68 2.13
C TYR A 51 10.19 -6.51 3.09
N LYS A 52 9.12 -5.82 3.53
CA LYS A 52 9.21 -4.67 4.47
C LYS A 52 10.03 -4.96 5.73
N HIS A 53 10.06 -6.22 6.17
CA HIS A 53 10.77 -6.65 7.39
C HIS A 53 12.16 -7.25 7.14
N VAL A 54 12.54 -7.50 5.88
CA VAL A 54 13.77 -8.19 5.51
C VAL A 54 14.79 -7.23 4.89
N GLU A 55 14.31 -6.23 4.14
CA GLU A 55 15.18 -5.26 3.49
C GLU A 55 15.37 -4.00 4.34
N ASN A 56 16.63 -3.67 4.65
CA ASN A 56 17.00 -2.40 5.27
C ASN A 56 17.01 -1.27 4.22
N ARG A 57 15.88 -1.06 3.52
CA ARG A 57 15.68 0.16 2.73
C ARG A 57 15.20 1.26 3.65
N GLY A 58 15.66 2.48 3.40
CA GLY A 58 15.16 3.65 4.12
C GLY A 58 13.64 3.75 4.00
N GLU A 59 12.96 4.00 5.12
CA GLU A 59 11.49 4.02 5.20
C GLU A 59 10.87 5.00 4.20
N ILE A 60 11.50 6.15 3.98
CA ILE A 60 11.09 7.16 2.99
C ILE A 60 11.08 6.59 1.58
N LEU A 61 12.16 5.89 1.19
CA LEU A 61 12.27 5.28 -0.14
C LEU A 61 11.17 4.23 -0.37
N LEU A 62 10.88 3.43 0.67
CA LEU A 62 9.84 2.41 0.61
C LEU A 62 8.44 3.04 0.50
N HIS A 63 8.20 4.12 1.24
CA HIS A 63 6.96 4.88 1.18
C HIS A 63 6.72 5.46 -0.22
N ASP A 64 7.74 6.04 -0.84
CA ASP A 64 7.62 6.60 -2.20
C ASP A 64 7.32 5.52 -3.24
N MET A 65 8.03 4.38 -3.19
CA MET A 65 7.77 3.25 -4.08
C MET A 65 6.34 2.70 -3.92
N MET A 66 5.87 2.56 -2.68
CA MET A 66 4.50 2.16 -2.36
C MET A 66 3.48 3.16 -2.91
N THR A 67 3.77 4.45 -2.79
CA THR A 67 2.91 5.53 -3.27
C THR A 67 2.81 5.47 -4.79
N SER A 68 3.93 5.44 -5.51
CA SER A 68 3.94 5.36 -6.98
C SER A 68 3.23 4.12 -7.50
N ALA A 69 3.56 2.92 -6.99
CA ALA A 69 2.90 1.69 -7.41
C ALA A 69 1.39 1.70 -7.05
N GLY A 70 1.02 2.23 -5.88
CA GLY A 70 -0.37 2.41 -5.47
C GLY A 70 -1.15 3.33 -6.40
N MET A 71 -0.56 4.44 -6.82
CA MET A 71 -1.17 5.38 -7.76
C MET A 71 -1.39 4.73 -9.13
N VAL A 72 -0.40 3.99 -9.64
CA VAL A 72 -0.55 3.24 -10.90
C VAL A 72 -1.69 2.24 -10.81
N LEU A 73 -1.80 1.51 -9.69
CA LEU A 73 -2.86 0.52 -9.49
C LEU A 73 -4.26 1.18 -9.47
N VAL A 74 -4.43 2.26 -8.69
CA VAL A 74 -5.70 3.02 -8.61
C VAL A 74 -6.12 3.50 -10.00
N GLN A 75 -5.20 4.11 -10.74
CA GLN A 75 -5.49 4.66 -12.06
C GLN A 75 -5.77 3.56 -13.09
N SER A 76 -5.03 2.46 -13.05
CA SER A 76 -5.29 1.30 -13.91
C SER A 76 -6.69 0.73 -13.69
N TRP A 77 -7.10 0.55 -12.43
CA TRP A 77 -8.44 0.05 -12.11
C TRP A 77 -9.56 1.03 -12.45
N LYS A 78 -9.32 2.33 -12.31
CA LYS A 78 -10.24 3.36 -12.81
C LYS A 78 -10.52 3.15 -14.30
N GLU A 79 -9.47 3.05 -15.12
CA GLU A 79 -9.61 2.93 -16.56
C GLU A 79 -10.18 1.56 -16.99
N SER A 80 -9.91 0.49 -16.24
CA SER A 80 -10.52 -0.83 -16.45
C SER A 80 -11.93 -0.99 -15.84
N GLY A 81 -12.50 0.04 -15.20
CA GLY A 81 -13.82 -0.02 -14.56
C GLY A 81 -13.91 -0.86 -13.28
N ARG A 82 -12.77 -1.27 -12.71
CA ARG A 82 -12.67 -2.06 -11.47
C ARG A 82 -12.76 -1.18 -10.21
N THR A 83 -13.83 -0.41 -10.07
CA THR A 83 -13.93 0.62 -9.01
C THR A 83 -14.94 0.30 -7.89
N SER A 84 -15.69 -0.79 -7.98
CA SER A 84 -16.81 -1.09 -7.06
C SER A 84 -16.39 -1.39 -5.61
N ASN A 85 -15.24 -2.01 -5.40
CA ASN A 85 -14.66 -2.31 -4.09
C ASN A 85 -13.19 -1.85 -3.99
N LEU A 86 -12.84 -0.77 -4.69
CA LEU A 86 -11.46 -0.35 -4.90
C LEU A 86 -10.65 -0.25 -3.60
N LEU A 87 -11.17 0.42 -2.57
CA LEU A 87 -10.45 0.60 -1.31
C LEU A 87 -10.21 -0.71 -0.55
N GLY A 88 -11.22 -1.58 -0.51
CA GLY A 88 -11.09 -2.90 0.12
C GLY A 88 -10.12 -3.80 -0.63
N ASP A 89 -10.11 -3.73 -1.96
CA ASP A 89 -9.19 -4.50 -2.79
C ASP A 89 -7.74 -4.00 -2.64
N ILE A 90 -7.54 -2.67 -2.56
CA ILE A 90 -6.22 -2.06 -2.32
C ILE A 90 -5.65 -2.49 -0.96
N GLU A 91 -6.46 -2.49 0.10
CA GLU A 91 -6.00 -2.88 1.44
C GLU A 91 -5.29 -4.25 1.45
N ASN A 92 -5.76 -5.20 0.63
CA ASN A 92 -5.16 -6.53 0.53
C ASN A 92 -3.70 -6.51 0.04
N TYR A 93 -3.32 -5.55 -0.81
CA TYR A 93 -1.96 -5.42 -1.33
C TYR A 93 -1.01 -4.74 -0.34
N PHE A 94 -1.55 -3.88 0.53
CA PHE A 94 -0.78 -3.17 1.54
C PHE A 94 -0.73 -3.89 2.89
N GLY A 95 -1.59 -4.91 3.09
CA GLY A 95 -1.67 -5.76 4.28
C GLY A 95 -2.39 -5.13 5.48
N SER A 96 -2.53 -3.80 5.51
CA SER A 96 -3.23 -3.08 6.56
C SER A 96 -3.67 -1.71 6.05
N VAL A 97 -4.87 -1.26 6.46
CA VAL A 97 -5.37 0.08 6.11
C VAL A 97 -4.40 1.22 6.47
N VAL A 98 -3.63 1.09 7.57
CA VAL A 98 -2.67 2.13 7.99
C VAL A 98 -1.36 2.09 7.23
N ALA A 99 -1.09 1.02 6.49
CA ALA A 99 0.12 0.89 5.67
C ALA A 99 -0.06 1.48 4.26
N ILE A 100 -1.28 1.89 3.90
CA ILE A 100 -1.57 2.50 2.60
C ILE A 100 -1.18 3.98 2.68
N PRO A 101 -0.37 4.50 1.74
CA PRO A 101 -0.09 5.92 1.63
C PRO A 101 -1.36 6.76 1.48
N ILE A 102 -1.38 7.92 2.14
CA ILE A 102 -2.58 8.77 2.24
C ILE A 102 -3.06 9.20 0.85
N GLN A 103 -2.13 9.54 -0.04
CA GLN A 103 -2.41 9.95 -1.41
C GLN A 103 -3.15 8.84 -2.18
N VAL A 104 -2.81 7.56 -1.93
CA VAL A 104 -3.45 6.39 -2.56
C VAL A 104 -4.87 6.21 -2.02
N ILE A 105 -5.08 6.36 -0.71
CA ILE A 105 -6.42 6.29 -0.09
C ILE A 105 -7.33 7.39 -0.63
N LEU A 106 -6.88 8.64 -0.58
CA LEU A 106 -7.68 9.79 -1.00
C LEU A 106 -8.06 9.69 -2.48
N THR A 107 -7.09 9.37 -3.33
CA THR A 107 -7.34 9.18 -4.77
C THR A 107 -8.30 8.01 -4.99
N GLY A 108 -8.09 6.87 -4.33
CA GLY A 108 -8.96 5.71 -4.43
C GLY A 108 -10.40 5.99 -4.00
N ALA A 109 -10.58 6.69 -2.88
CA ALA A 109 -11.90 7.09 -2.38
C ALA A 109 -12.61 8.00 -3.38
N CYS A 110 -11.92 9.01 -3.92
CA CYS A 110 -12.44 9.90 -4.96
C CYS A 110 -12.85 9.13 -6.21
N VAL A 111 -12.02 8.20 -6.70
CA VAL A 111 -12.31 7.36 -7.87
C VAL A 111 -13.56 6.49 -7.65
N GLN A 112 -13.63 5.83 -6.50
CA GLN A 112 -14.74 4.95 -6.16
C GLN A 112 -16.06 5.74 -6.04
N VAL A 113 -16.05 6.91 -5.39
CA VAL A 113 -17.22 7.80 -5.28
C VAL A 113 -17.63 8.37 -6.64
N ALA A 114 -16.68 8.87 -7.44
CA ALA A 114 -16.96 9.44 -8.76
C ALA A 114 -17.53 8.40 -9.74
N SER A 115 -17.19 7.13 -9.53
CA SER A 115 -17.72 5.99 -10.29
C SER A 115 -19.11 5.54 -9.81
N GLY A 116 -19.71 6.21 -8.82
CA GLY A 116 -21.03 5.87 -8.25
C GLY A 116 -21.00 4.75 -7.21
N HIS A 117 -19.82 4.30 -6.78
CA HIS A 117 -19.64 3.17 -5.86
C HIS A 117 -19.32 3.62 -4.43
N SER A 118 -20.01 4.64 -3.92
CA SER A 118 -19.72 5.25 -2.60
C SER A 118 -20.02 4.37 -1.38
N SER A 119 -20.69 3.23 -1.58
CA SER A 119 -20.97 2.27 -0.51
C SER A 119 -19.66 1.78 0.12
N GLY A 120 -19.56 1.86 1.45
CA GLY A 120 -18.39 1.41 2.20
C GLY A 120 -17.22 2.41 2.28
N VAL A 121 -17.14 3.41 1.39
CA VAL A 121 -16.05 4.40 1.39
C VAL A 121 -15.96 5.14 2.73
N ARG A 122 -17.09 5.63 3.25
CA ARG A 122 -17.14 6.31 4.56
C ARG A 122 -16.62 5.41 5.69
N ALA A 123 -17.10 4.17 5.77
CA ALA A 123 -16.70 3.23 6.81
C ALA A 123 -15.20 2.89 6.71
N PHE A 124 -14.67 2.78 5.49
CA PHE A 124 -13.25 2.59 5.26
C PHE A 124 -12.41 3.76 5.78
N LEU A 125 -12.81 5.01 5.44
CA LEU A 125 -12.11 6.21 5.91
C LEU A 125 -12.21 6.39 7.43
N GLU A 126 -13.37 6.12 8.02
CA GLU A 126 -13.53 6.14 9.48
C GLU A 126 -12.62 5.08 10.15
N ASN A 127 -12.55 3.87 9.61
CA ASN A 127 -11.64 2.82 10.08
C ASN A 127 -10.17 3.25 9.94
N PHE A 128 -9.79 3.83 8.79
CA PHE A 128 -8.46 4.38 8.57
C PHE A 128 -8.12 5.42 9.63
N LEU A 129 -8.91 6.50 9.73
CA LEU A 129 -8.68 7.62 10.65
C LEU A 129 -8.72 7.21 12.13
N SER A 130 -9.55 6.23 12.50
CA SER A 130 -9.64 5.76 13.89
C SER A 130 -8.34 5.13 14.42
N LYS A 131 -7.45 4.70 13.52
CA LYS A 131 -6.15 4.08 13.86
C LYS A 131 -5.02 5.11 13.98
N TRP A 132 -5.29 6.38 13.64
CA TRP A 132 -4.36 7.48 13.86
C TRP A 132 -4.56 8.04 15.26
N LYS A 133 -3.46 8.20 16.01
CA LYS A 133 -3.46 8.94 17.28
C LYS A 133 -2.64 10.21 17.13
N PHE A 134 -3.17 11.28 17.70
CA PHE A 134 -2.47 12.56 17.82
C PHE A 134 -1.56 12.48 19.04
N ASP A 135 -0.24 12.62 18.85
CA ASP A 135 0.71 12.77 19.94
C ASP A 135 1.71 13.88 19.59
N ASP A 136 1.77 14.90 20.45
CA ASP A 136 2.76 15.98 20.41
C ASP A 136 2.93 16.67 19.03
N GLU A 137 1.87 17.33 18.55
CA GLU A 137 1.82 18.11 17.29
C GLU A 137 2.06 17.29 16.00
N LYS A 138 2.07 15.95 16.08
CA LYS A 138 2.26 15.03 14.96
C LYS A 138 1.24 13.87 15.01
N HIS A 139 0.70 13.47 13.86
CA HIS A 139 -0.20 12.31 13.78
C HIS A 139 0.62 11.06 13.51
N TYR A 140 0.50 10.04 14.37
CA TYR A 140 1.11 8.73 14.19
C TYR A 140 0.01 7.66 14.06
N ALA A 141 0.10 6.79 13.06
CA ALA A 141 -0.73 5.58 13.02
C ALA A 141 -0.22 4.59 14.09
N VAL A 142 -1.07 4.25 15.08
CA VAL A 142 -0.70 3.31 16.15
C VAL A 142 -1.14 1.90 15.74
N PRO A 143 -0.22 0.91 15.62
CA PRO A 143 -0.62 -0.49 15.54
C PRO A 143 -1.29 -0.88 16.87
N LEU A 144 -2.43 -1.58 16.81
CA LEU A 144 -3.21 -2.04 17.98
C LEU A 144 -2.37 -2.82 19.03
N PRO A 145 -2.86 -2.95 20.30
CA PRO A 145 -2.05 -2.78 21.49
C PRO A 145 -1.18 -4.01 21.80
N ALA A 146 0.14 -3.80 21.86
CA ALA A 146 0.99 -4.67 22.65
C ALA A 146 0.79 -4.29 24.13
N ALA A 147 0.57 -5.31 24.94
CA ALA A 147 0.41 -5.24 26.38
C ALA A 147 1.48 -4.34 27.05
N GLU A 148 1.04 -3.64 28.09
CA GLU A 148 1.82 -2.91 29.09
C GLU A 148 3.32 -3.25 29.10
N LYS A 149 4.13 -2.43 28.43
CA LYS A 149 5.52 -2.21 28.83
C LYS A 149 5.90 -0.74 28.66
N THR A 150 6.24 -0.18 29.81
CA THR A 150 6.96 1.07 30.03
C THR A 150 8.23 1.17 29.19
N ASP A 151 8.64 2.42 28.95
CA ASP A 151 9.83 2.92 28.25
C ASP A 151 9.78 3.00 26.72
N LEU A 152 9.36 4.19 26.26
CA LEU A 152 10.17 5.13 25.46
C LEU A 152 11.17 4.57 24.44
N GLU A 153 10.72 3.72 23.52
CA GLU A 153 11.24 3.69 22.14
C GLU A 153 10.05 3.66 21.19
N LEU A 154 9.51 4.85 20.92
CA LEU A 154 8.47 5.05 19.91
C LEU A 154 8.97 4.49 18.57
N CYS A 155 8.15 3.60 18.00
CA CYS A 155 8.34 2.97 16.70
C CYS A 155 8.69 4.03 15.63
N ASN A 156 9.95 4.07 15.21
CA ASN A 156 10.47 5.03 14.24
C ASN A 156 9.82 4.93 12.83
N GLY A 157 9.00 3.91 12.57
CA GLY A 157 8.47 3.59 11.23
C GLY A 157 6.95 3.64 11.08
N CYS A 158 6.22 4.36 11.94
CA CYS A 158 4.80 4.61 11.70
C CYS A 158 4.61 5.70 10.62
N PRO A 159 3.67 5.53 9.67
CA PRO A 159 3.33 6.61 8.74
C PRO A 159 2.89 7.85 9.53
N LYS A 160 3.50 8.99 9.18
CA LYS A 160 3.30 10.29 9.82
C LYS A 160 2.52 11.19 8.88
N LEU A 161 1.51 11.88 9.40
CA LEU A 161 0.77 12.93 8.69
C LEU A 161 1.00 14.23 9.46
N GLU A 162 1.73 15.15 8.85
CA GLU A 162 2.01 16.46 9.44
C GLU A 162 0.75 17.34 9.40
N VAL A 163 0.62 18.25 10.37
CA VAL A 163 -0.57 19.12 10.51
C VAL A 163 -0.79 19.97 9.27
N ASP A 164 0.30 20.41 8.64
CA ASP A 164 0.24 21.22 7.43
C ASP A 164 -0.34 20.43 6.25
N GLU A 165 -0.04 19.13 6.14
CA GLU A 165 -0.57 18.24 5.09
C GLU A 165 -2.08 17.91 5.31
N TYR A 166 -2.55 17.93 6.56
CA TYR A 166 -3.98 17.79 6.86
C TYR A 166 -4.79 19.05 6.49
N LEU A 167 -4.19 20.24 6.63
CA LEU A 167 -4.88 21.53 6.42
C LEU A 167 -4.97 21.95 4.95
N GLU A 168 -4.24 21.29 4.04
CA GLU A 168 -4.29 21.54 2.60
C GLU A 168 -5.44 20.79 1.87
N ILE A 169 -6.26 20.01 2.59
CA ILE A 169 -7.41 19.26 2.06
C ILE A 169 -8.73 20.03 2.25
#